data_AF-A0A9E1WFF3-F1
#
_entry.id   AF-A0A9E1WFF3-F1
#
_cell.length_a   1.000
_cell.length_b   1.000
_cell.length_c   1.000
_cell.angle_alpha   90.00
_cell.angle_beta   90.00
_cell.angle_gamma   90.00
#
_symmetry.space_group_name_H-M   'P 1'
#
loop_
_entity.id
_entity.type
_entity.pdbx_description
1 polymer ?
#
loop_
_entity_poly.entity_id
_entity_poly.type
_entity_poly.pdbx_seq_one_letter_code
_entity_poly.pdbx_strand_id
1 'polypeptide(L)'
;MSEQKFPDLPDPTELPRRRLLSPVAYWWIGTVLLLGITIVWLPSQCSTETITTSEKKLEDMNSLPQADQSKDLEFREDGLWYKIDQESPYDGAAVDFYENGTMKSRTKMVGGTAVGLIEEWDENGTVRGTRFKNEFPQ
;
A
#
# COMPACT_ATOMS: atom_id res chain seq x y z
N MET A 1 78.64 -5.98 54.24
CA MET A 1 77.80 -5.78 53.05
C MET A 1 76.64 -6.75 53.16
N SER A 2 75.43 -6.28 53.39
CA SER A 2 74.23 -7.13 53.44
C SER A 2 73.78 -7.45 52.02
N GLU A 3 73.68 -8.73 51.68
CA GLU A 3 73.15 -9.19 50.39
C GLU A 3 71.70 -8.73 50.22
N GLN A 4 71.45 -7.83 49.27
CA GLN A 4 70.10 -7.56 48.79
C GLN A 4 69.70 -8.69 47.84
N LYS A 5 68.89 -9.62 48.35
CA LYS A 5 68.21 -10.60 47.50
C LYS A 5 67.15 -9.86 46.67
N PHE A 6 67.22 -10.01 45.36
CA PHE A 6 66.21 -9.45 44.46
C PHE A 6 64.82 -10.01 44.82
N PRO A 7 63.77 -9.17 44.80
CA PRO A 7 62.41 -9.64 45.03
C PRO A 7 62.00 -10.62 43.92
N ASP A 8 61.26 -11.65 44.30
CA ASP A 8 60.72 -12.62 43.35
C ASP A 8 59.71 -11.94 42.40
N LEU A 9 59.60 -12.46 41.18
CA LEU A 9 58.66 -11.95 40.19
C LEU A 9 57.21 -12.13 40.70
N PRO A 10 56.32 -11.16 40.47
CA PRO A 10 54.92 -11.28 40.86
C PRO A 10 54.22 -12.42 40.10
N ASP A 11 53.34 -13.14 40.78
CA ASP A 11 52.56 -14.24 40.21
C ASP A 11 51.74 -13.74 38.99
N PRO A 12 51.73 -14.44 37.84
CA PRO A 12 50.92 -14.04 36.69
C PRO A 12 49.44 -13.81 36.99
N THR A 13 48.88 -14.40 38.07
CA THR A 13 47.50 -14.16 38.48
C THR A 13 47.26 -12.78 39.10
N GLU A 14 48.31 -12.09 39.55
CA GLU A 14 48.25 -10.76 40.16
C GLU A 14 48.30 -9.63 39.13
N LEU A 15 48.58 -9.94 37.86
CA LEU A 15 48.66 -8.94 36.81
C LEU A 15 47.25 -8.44 36.42
N PRO A 16 47.00 -7.11 36.40
CA PRO A 16 45.72 -6.58 35.99
C PRO A 16 45.42 -6.99 34.54
N ARG A 17 44.24 -7.58 34.34
CA ARG A 17 43.81 -8.06 33.02
C ARG A 17 43.80 -6.90 32.03
N ARG A 18 44.58 -7.00 30.95
CA ARG A 18 44.64 -5.96 29.91
C ARG A 18 43.24 -5.73 29.33
N ARG A 19 42.71 -4.52 29.48
CA ARG A 19 41.49 -4.09 28.78
C ARG A 19 41.85 -3.89 27.32
N LEU A 20 41.50 -4.86 26.47
CA LEU A 20 41.84 -4.85 25.04
C LEU A 20 41.09 -3.75 24.26
N LEU A 21 39.97 -3.28 24.78
CA LEU A 21 39.08 -2.32 24.11
C LEU A 21 38.68 -1.20 25.09
N SER A 22 38.57 0.03 24.59
CA SER A 22 38.16 1.18 25.38
C SER A 22 36.67 1.08 25.76
N PRO A 23 36.22 1.71 26.86
CA PRO A 23 34.80 1.73 27.23
C PRO A 23 33.89 2.25 26.11
N VAL A 24 34.39 3.18 25.30
CA VAL A 24 33.69 3.76 24.14
C VAL A 24 33.52 2.72 23.02
N ALA A 25 34.52 1.85 22.80
CA ALA A 25 34.42 0.79 21.80
C ALA A 25 33.31 -0.22 22.14
N TYR A 26 33.14 -0.58 23.42
CA TYR A 26 32.03 -1.44 23.85
C TYR A 26 30.67 -0.80 23.61
N TRP A 27 30.55 0.51 23.83
CA TRP A 27 29.32 1.25 23.57
C TRP A 27 28.95 1.24 22.07
N TRP A 28 29.91 1.47 21.18
CA TRP A 28 29.69 1.40 19.73
C TRP A 28 29.43 -0.02 19.21
N ILE A 29 30.07 -1.03 19.79
CA ILE A 29 29.78 -2.44 19.44
C ILE A 29 28.34 -2.79 19.82
N GLY A 30 27.88 -2.35 21.00
CA GLY A 30 26.50 -2.55 21.45
C GLY A 30 25.47 -1.85 20.56
N THR A 31 25.74 -0.62 20.12
CA THR A 31 24.82 0.12 19.24
C THR A 31 24.71 -0.53 17.86
N VAL A 32 25.83 -0.98 17.27
CA VAL A 32 25.83 -1.68 15.97
C VAL A 32 25.09 -3.03 16.07
N LEU A 33 25.28 -3.78 17.15
CA LEU A 33 24.56 -5.04 17.38
C LEU A 33 23.05 -4.81 17.53
N LEU A 34 22.64 -3.81 18.31
CA LEU A 34 21.23 -3.47 18.46
C LEU A 34 20.62 -2.99 17.14
N LEU A 35 21.32 -2.16 16.38
CA LEU A 35 20.86 -1.68 15.07
C LEU A 35 20.70 -2.86 14.08
N GLY A 36 21.67 -3.78 14.04
CA GLY A 36 21.57 -5.00 13.23
C GLY A 36 20.38 -5.89 13.63
N ILE A 37 20.15 -6.10 14.93
CA ILE A 37 18.99 -6.85 15.42
C ILE A 37 17.69 -6.14 15.03
N THR A 38 17.62 -4.81 15.16
CA THR A 38 16.43 -4.04 14.76
C THR A 38 16.15 -4.17 13.27
N ILE A 39 17.16 -4.11 12.38
CA ILE A 39 16.95 -4.28 10.93
C ILE A 39 16.49 -5.69 10.58
N VAL A 40 16.92 -6.71 11.32
CA VAL A 40 16.51 -8.11 11.08
C VAL A 40 15.11 -8.39 11.64
N TRP A 41 14.70 -7.74 12.74
CA TRP A 41 13.40 -7.94 13.39
C TRP A 41 12.28 -6.95 12.97
N LEU A 42 12.61 -5.75 12.48
CA LEU A 42 11.59 -4.79 12.02
C LEU A 42 10.85 -5.18 10.72
N PRO A 43 11.41 -5.88 9.73
CA PRO A 43 10.69 -6.18 8.50
C PRO A 43 9.67 -7.32 8.67
N SER A 44 9.55 -7.94 9.84
CA SER A 44 8.59 -9.04 10.06
C SER A 44 7.13 -8.57 10.15
N GLN A 45 6.85 -7.26 10.24
CA GLN A 45 5.47 -6.73 10.30
C GLN A 45 5.15 -5.61 9.31
N CYS A 46 6.09 -5.16 8.49
CA CYS A 46 5.77 -4.28 7.36
C CYS A 46 5.69 -5.15 6.10
N SER A 47 4.56 -5.82 5.91
CA SER A 47 4.29 -6.40 4.60
C SER A 47 4.08 -5.25 3.62
N THR A 48 4.94 -5.13 2.62
CA THR A 48 4.81 -4.18 1.51
C THR A 48 3.68 -4.61 0.55
N GLU A 49 2.55 -5.09 1.08
CA GLU A 49 1.38 -5.53 0.30
C GLU A 49 0.68 -4.34 -0.38
N THR A 50 0.95 -3.12 0.10
CA THR A 50 0.36 -1.90 -0.45
C THR A 50 1.09 -1.38 -1.70
N ILE A 51 2.32 -1.82 -1.97
CA ILE A 51 3.10 -1.34 -3.13
C ILE A 51 2.82 -2.19 -4.38
N THR A 52 2.49 -3.47 -4.22
CA THR A 52 2.17 -4.38 -5.34
C THR A 52 0.69 -4.33 -5.76
N THR A 53 -0.18 -3.67 -4.99
CA THR A 53 -1.63 -3.58 -5.26
C THR A 53 -1.97 -2.71 -6.49
N SER A 54 -1.06 -1.86 -6.98
CA SER A 54 -1.34 -1.05 -8.17
C SER A 54 -1.43 -1.86 -9.46
N GLU A 55 -0.84 -3.06 -9.53
CA GLU A 55 -0.88 -3.89 -10.74
C GLU A 55 -2.11 -4.81 -10.84
N LYS A 56 -2.79 -5.11 -9.72
CA LYS A 56 -4.06 -5.89 -9.75
C LYS A 56 -5.29 -5.09 -10.17
N LYS A 57 -5.18 -3.76 -10.30
CA LYS A 57 -6.34 -2.88 -10.52
C LYS A 57 -6.96 -3.01 -11.93
N LEU A 58 -6.27 -3.65 -12.89
CA LEU A 58 -6.73 -3.73 -14.27
C LEU A 58 -7.62 -4.96 -14.58
N GLU A 59 -7.71 -5.95 -13.68
CA GLU A 59 -8.42 -7.21 -14.03
C GLU A 59 -9.90 -7.31 -13.60
N ASP A 60 -10.47 -6.38 -12.83
CA ASP A 60 -11.76 -6.66 -12.15
C ASP A 60 -12.88 -5.64 -12.42
N MET A 61 -12.86 -4.91 -13.55
CA MET A 61 -14.05 -4.13 -14.00
C MET A 61 -14.95 -4.92 -14.93
N ASN A 62 -14.38 -5.79 -15.76
CA ASN A 62 -15.12 -6.64 -16.72
C ASN A 62 -15.88 -7.79 -16.08
N SER A 63 -15.46 -8.20 -14.88
CA SER A 63 -16.08 -9.24 -14.05
C SER A 63 -17.27 -8.75 -13.24
N LEU A 64 -17.38 -7.44 -13.01
CA LEU A 64 -18.49 -6.85 -12.26
C LEU A 64 -19.79 -6.95 -13.07
N PRO A 65 -20.94 -7.13 -12.41
CA PRO A 65 -22.22 -6.99 -13.09
C PRO A 65 -22.28 -5.60 -13.73
N GLN A 66 -22.67 -5.55 -15.00
CA GLN A 66 -22.82 -4.32 -15.76
C GLN A 66 -24.30 -4.00 -15.87
N ALA A 67 -24.65 -2.73 -15.66
CA ALA A 67 -26.00 -2.22 -15.82
C ALA A 67 -25.94 -0.94 -16.67
N ASP A 68 -26.88 -0.81 -17.60
CA ASP A 68 -27.05 0.42 -18.39
C ASP A 68 -27.53 1.53 -17.46
N GLN A 69 -26.73 2.58 -17.30
CA GLN A 69 -27.04 3.68 -16.39
C GLN A 69 -28.35 4.40 -16.75
N SER A 70 -28.71 4.42 -18.03
CA SER A 70 -29.89 5.11 -18.54
C SER A 70 -31.16 4.25 -18.51
N LYS A 71 -31.02 2.92 -18.62
CA LYS A 71 -32.15 1.99 -18.76
C LYS A 71 -32.40 1.14 -17.52
N ASP A 72 -31.34 0.73 -16.84
CA ASP A 72 -31.42 -0.24 -15.74
C ASP A 72 -31.30 0.41 -14.37
N LEU A 73 -30.78 1.64 -14.30
CA LEU A 73 -30.53 2.36 -13.05
C LEU A 73 -31.41 3.60 -12.90
N GLU A 74 -31.84 3.87 -11.67
CA GLU A 74 -32.59 5.06 -11.28
C GLU A 74 -31.89 5.75 -10.10
N PHE A 75 -31.93 7.09 -10.09
CA PHE A 75 -31.41 7.91 -9.01
C PHE A 75 -32.55 8.32 -8.08
N ARG A 76 -32.46 7.94 -6.80
CA ARG A 76 -33.53 8.16 -5.82
C ARG A 76 -33.26 9.41 -4.95
N GLU A 77 -34.26 9.80 -4.15
CA GLU A 77 -34.23 11.00 -3.31
C GLU A 77 -33.12 10.99 -2.24
N ASP A 78 -32.62 9.81 -1.89
CA ASP A 78 -31.51 9.60 -0.96
C ASP A 78 -30.13 9.91 -1.58
N GLY A 79 -30.07 10.21 -2.87
CA GLY A 79 -28.85 10.55 -3.57
C GLY A 79 -28.03 9.35 -4.03
N LEU A 80 -28.63 8.15 -4.08
CA LEU A 80 -27.96 6.92 -4.49
C LEU A 80 -28.58 6.34 -5.77
N TRP A 81 -27.78 5.59 -6.51
CA TRP A 81 -28.24 4.82 -7.67
C TRP A 81 -28.74 3.44 -7.27
N TYR A 82 -29.88 3.05 -7.83
CA TYR A 82 -30.54 1.76 -7.64
C TYR A 82 -30.80 1.11 -8.97
N LYS A 83 -30.87 -0.22 -9.00
CA LYS A 83 -31.45 -0.89 -10.15
C LYS A 83 -32.97 -0.75 -10.10
N ILE A 84 -33.60 -0.55 -11.25
CA ILE A 84 -35.06 -0.57 -11.37
C ILE A 84 -35.57 -1.89 -10.77
N ASP A 85 -36.59 -1.80 -9.93
CA ASP A 85 -37.18 -2.90 -9.14
C ASP A 85 -36.33 -3.48 -7.99
N GLN A 86 -35.15 -2.89 -7.67
CA GLN A 86 -34.36 -3.30 -6.49
C GLN A 86 -34.43 -2.27 -5.36
N GLU A 87 -34.62 -2.73 -4.12
CA GLU A 87 -34.59 -1.87 -2.92
C GLU A 87 -33.17 -1.54 -2.44
N SER A 88 -32.17 -2.34 -2.82
CA SER A 88 -30.77 -2.15 -2.42
C SER A 88 -30.01 -1.25 -3.40
N PRO A 89 -29.11 -0.36 -2.91
CA PRO A 89 -28.24 0.44 -3.78
C PRO A 89 -27.44 -0.42 -4.74
N TYR A 90 -27.16 0.09 -5.93
CA TYR A 90 -26.47 -0.65 -6.97
C TYR A 90 -24.97 -0.83 -6.66
N ASP A 91 -24.49 -2.06 -6.77
CA ASP A 91 -23.10 -2.48 -6.64
C ASP A 91 -22.65 -3.17 -7.94
N GLY A 92 -21.73 -2.56 -8.67
CA GLY A 92 -21.30 -3.07 -9.98
C GLY A 92 -20.63 -2.03 -10.86
N ALA A 93 -20.61 -2.27 -12.17
CA ALA A 93 -20.21 -1.27 -13.15
C ALA A 93 -21.47 -0.65 -13.79
N ALA A 94 -21.57 0.67 -13.80
CA ALA A 94 -22.58 1.36 -14.61
C ALA A 94 -21.95 1.76 -15.94
N VAL A 95 -22.65 1.48 -17.03
CA VAL A 95 -22.21 1.75 -18.39
C VAL A 95 -23.22 2.66 -19.09
N ASP A 96 -22.72 3.64 -19.84
CA ASP A 96 -23.53 4.47 -20.74
C ASP A 96 -23.14 4.15 -22.19
N PHE A 97 -24.09 4.30 -23.10
CA PHE A 97 -23.91 4.00 -24.53
C PHE A 97 -24.25 5.22 -25.39
N TYR A 98 -23.53 5.38 -26.48
CA TYR A 98 -23.90 6.30 -27.55
C TYR A 98 -25.13 5.78 -28.31
N GLU A 99 -25.80 6.65 -29.08
CA GLU A 99 -26.94 6.27 -29.93
C GLU A 99 -26.60 5.16 -30.94
N ASN A 100 -25.32 5.08 -31.34
CA ASN A 100 -24.80 4.05 -32.23
C ASN A 100 -24.58 2.69 -31.54
N GLY A 101 -24.78 2.60 -30.22
CA GLY A 101 -24.57 1.39 -29.41
C GLY A 101 -23.14 1.19 -28.92
N THR A 102 -22.18 2.05 -29.27
CA THR A 102 -20.82 2.02 -28.74
C THR A 102 -20.82 2.46 -27.29
N MET A 103 -20.03 1.80 -26.43
CA MET A 103 -19.86 2.23 -25.03
C MET A 103 -19.32 3.66 -25.00
N LYS A 104 -19.96 4.51 -24.20
CA LYS A 104 -19.61 5.93 -24.04
C LYS A 104 -18.82 6.15 -22.77
N SER A 105 -19.27 5.57 -21.67
CA SER A 105 -18.57 5.64 -20.41
C SER A 105 -18.82 4.41 -19.54
N ARG A 106 -17.91 4.21 -18.59
CA ARG A 106 -17.99 3.15 -17.60
C ARG A 106 -17.44 3.63 -16.29
N THR A 107 -18.20 3.37 -15.23
CA THR A 107 -17.82 3.74 -13.87
C THR A 107 -18.07 2.58 -12.92
N LYS A 108 -17.24 2.45 -11.88
CA LYS A 108 -17.49 1.53 -10.77
C LYS A 108 -18.43 2.16 -9.73
N MET A 109 -19.47 1.43 -9.37
CA MET A 109 -20.45 1.79 -8.35
C MET A 109 -20.30 0.88 -7.13
N VAL A 110 -20.25 1.50 -5.95
CA VAL A 110 -20.28 0.81 -4.66
C VAL A 110 -21.30 1.52 -3.77
N GLY A 111 -22.29 0.78 -3.27
CA GLY A 111 -23.39 1.29 -2.45
C GLY A 111 -24.17 2.40 -3.15
N GLY A 112 -24.42 2.28 -4.46
CA GLY A 112 -25.12 3.29 -5.26
C GLY A 112 -24.31 4.57 -5.54
N THR A 113 -23.02 4.60 -5.18
CA THR A 113 -22.13 5.76 -5.40
C THR A 113 -21.01 5.42 -6.38
N ALA A 114 -20.71 6.34 -7.30
CA ALA A 114 -19.55 6.26 -8.19
C ALA A 114 -18.23 6.40 -7.44
N VAL A 115 -17.35 5.41 -7.58
CA VAL A 115 -16.04 5.33 -6.93
C VAL A 115 -14.94 5.06 -7.96
N GLY A 116 -13.86 5.82 -7.88
CA GLY A 116 -12.66 5.57 -8.67
C GLY A 116 -12.66 6.30 -10.02
N LEU A 117 -12.11 5.62 -11.03
CA LEU A 117 -11.87 6.17 -12.37
C LEU A 117 -13.10 5.91 -13.24
N ILE A 118 -13.46 6.93 -14.02
CA ILE A 118 -14.45 6.86 -15.08
C ILE A 118 -13.68 6.69 -16.38
N GLU A 119 -13.94 5.59 -17.08
CA GLU A 119 -13.40 5.33 -18.40
C GLU A 119 -14.37 5.91 -19.43
N GLU A 120 -13.85 6.68 -20.39
CA GLU A 120 -14.65 7.24 -21.48
C GLU A 120 -14.10 6.82 -22.84
N TRP A 121 -15.00 6.53 -23.76
CA TRP A 121 -14.72 6.20 -25.14
C TRP A 121 -15.35 7.23 -26.07
N ASP A 122 -14.84 7.36 -27.28
CA ASP A 122 -15.49 8.12 -28.35
C ASP A 122 -16.52 7.25 -29.11
N GLU A 123 -17.26 7.86 -30.03
CA GLU A 123 -18.25 7.17 -30.87
C GLU A 123 -17.64 6.04 -31.72
N ASN A 124 -16.33 6.11 -32.00
CA ASN A 124 -15.58 5.09 -32.74
C ASN A 124 -15.05 3.96 -31.85
N GLY A 125 -15.25 4.03 -30.53
CA GLY A 125 -14.77 3.05 -29.55
C GLY A 125 -13.32 3.24 -29.12
N THR A 126 -12.71 4.39 -29.42
CA THR A 126 -11.37 4.76 -28.95
C THR A 126 -11.45 5.36 -27.55
N VAL A 127 -10.62 4.88 -26.62
CA VAL A 127 -10.54 5.43 -25.25
C VAL A 127 -10.11 6.89 -25.31
N ARG A 128 -10.98 7.80 -24.87
CA ARG A 128 -10.68 9.24 -24.80
C ARG A 128 -9.82 9.59 -23.59
N GLY A 129 -9.94 8.80 -22.52
CA GLY A 129 -9.15 8.93 -21.32
C GLY A 129 -9.89 8.39 -20.10
N THR A 130 -9.17 8.39 -18.99
CA THR A 130 -9.73 8.04 -17.69
C THR A 130 -9.72 9.29 -16.81
N ARG A 131 -10.87 9.64 -16.22
CA ARG A 131 -11.04 10.85 -15.40
C ARG A 131 -11.66 10.51 -14.07
N PHE A 132 -11.40 11.31 -13.04
CA PHE A 132 -12.16 11.22 -11.79
C PHE A 132 -13.47 11.99 -11.89
N LYS A 133 -14.49 11.58 -11.10
CA LYS A 133 -15.84 12.21 -11.04
C LYS A 133 -15.82 13.75 -10.91
N ASN A 134 -14.76 14.33 -10.34
CA ASN A 134 -14.65 15.76 -10.05
C ASN A 134 -13.73 16.54 -11.03
N GLU A 135 -13.25 15.91 -12.10
CA GLU A 135 -12.31 16.53 -13.05
C GLU A 135 -12.97 16.95 -14.37
N PHE A 136 -14.29 16.81 -14.51
CA PHE A 136 -15.00 17.31 -15.68
C PHE A 136 -15.09 18.84 -15.65
N PRO A 137 -14.72 19.55 -16.75
CA PRO A 137 -14.95 20.98 -16.83
C PRO A 137 -16.46 21.28 -16.73
N GLN A 138 -16.81 22.22 -15.86
CA GLN A 138 -18.18 22.71 -15.65
C GLN A 138 -18.68 23.52 -16.85
#